data_AF-C4Y7J3-F1
#
_entry.id   AF-C4Y7J3-F1
#
_cell.length_a   1.000
_cell.length_b   1.000
_cell.length_c   1.000
_cell.angle_alpha   90.00
_cell.angle_beta   90.00
_cell.angle_gamma   90.00
#
_symmetry.space_group_name_H-M   'P 1'
#
loop_
_entity.id
_entity.type
_entity.pdbx_description
1 polymer ?
#
loop_
_entity_poly.entity_id
_entity_poly.type
_entity_poly.pdbx_seq_one_letter_code
_entity_poly.pdbx_strand_id
1 'polypeptide(L)'
;MPSKLSSSEVYKDYRTTSKHLAYLAPPNEADKDILALDIPLLYLLPRDITPSFFTPTWDASLVHMLVVDFTGGGLPSAELRCSISFFIPIQSFDLLPLYRQFREPAHETHTSRDRHTEALFTLPVTCAGPQDQFSVDLKVRANPMLNKRVKGLTLKSISVKLKEVLECFDGGLPAHKEVELLTFSKDYDKLLTTEGVSETLSFVFPSENDWLALYDSSYRFEEGTVANASATFIRDEKLYQAYCRHSAH
;
A
#
# COMPACT_ATOMS: atom_id res chain seq x y z
N MET A 1 -14.24 -7.44 -14.97
CA MET A 1 -14.65 -6.49 -16.04
C MET A 1 -13.93 -5.18 -15.78
N PRO A 2 -13.23 -4.57 -16.75
CA PRO A 2 -12.56 -3.30 -16.52
C PRO A 2 -13.62 -2.19 -16.56
N SER A 3 -14.00 -1.67 -15.40
CA SER A 3 -14.91 -0.52 -15.29
C SER A 3 -14.14 0.76 -15.58
N LYS A 4 -14.72 1.59 -16.47
CA LYS A 4 -14.18 2.90 -16.86
C LYS A 4 -14.09 3.79 -15.61
N LEU A 5 -12.88 4.25 -15.29
CA LEU A 5 -12.59 5.23 -14.25
C LEU A 5 -13.10 6.61 -14.72
N SER A 6 -13.94 7.26 -13.90
CA SER A 6 -14.30 8.68 -14.03
C SER A 6 -13.33 9.52 -13.19
N SER A 7 -12.91 10.67 -13.72
CA SER A 7 -11.70 11.42 -13.36
C SER A 7 -11.91 12.54 -12.33
N SER A 8 -12.77 12.35 -11.32
CA SER A 8 -13.04 13.41 -10.31
C SER A 8 -13.46 12.90 -8.93
N GLU A 9 -13.32 11.61 -8.65
CA GLU A 9 -13.86 10.99 -7.44
C GLU A 9 -12.77 10.83 -6.37
N VAL A 10 -12.95 11.49 -5.22
CA VAL A 10 -12.07 11.42 -4.02
C VAL A 10 -12.18 10.06 -3.32
N TYR A 11 -13.28 9.35 -3.57
CA TYR A 11 -13.63 8.08 -2.97
C TYR A 11 -14.14 7.16 -4.07
N LYS A 12 -13.71 5.90 -4.08
CA LYS A 12 -14.19 4.93 -5.07
C LYS A 12 -14.47 3.59 -4.43
N ASP A 13 -15.75 3.22 -4.46
CA ASP A 13 -16.22 1.92 -4.02
C ASP A 13 -16.02 0.87 -5.10
N TYR A 14 -15.30 -0.20 -4.75
CA TYR A 14 -15.22 -1.40 -5.56
C TYR A 14 -16.00 -2.52 -4.88
N ARG A 15 -17.18 -2.83 -5.43
CA ARG A 15 -17.91 -4.03 -5.05
C ARG A 15 -17.20 -5.24 -5.64
N THR A 16 -16.44 -5.94 -4.81
CA THR A 16 -15.66 -7.14 -5.19
C THR A 16 -16.54 -8.32 -5.60
N THR A 17 -17.83 -8.37 -5.21
CA THR A 17 -18.77 -9.41 -5.65
C THR A 17 -20.19 -8.90 -5.92
N SER A 18 -20.74 -9.25 -7.09
CA SER A 18 -22.11 -8.94 -7.53
C SER A 18 -23.09 -10.11 -7.42
N LYS A 19 -22.64 -11.32 -7.05
CA LYS A 19 -23.50 -12.51 -7.00
C LYS A 19 -24.04 -12.76 -5.60
N HIS A 20 -25.25 -12.24 -5.38
CA HIS A 20 -26.30 -12.70 -4.46
C HIS A 20 -25.87 -13.60 -3.30
N LEU A 21 -25.38 -12.99 -2.21
CA LEU A 21 -25.56 -13.52 -0.87
C LEU A 21 -26.76 -12.81 -0.24
N ALA A 22 -27.92 -12.90 -0.90
CA ALA A 22 -29.16 -12.40 -0.34
C ALA A 22 -29.83 -13.58 0.37
N TYR A 23 -29.89 -13.52 1.70
CA TYR A 23 -30.81 -14.38 2.43
C TYR A 23 -32.23 -13.92 2.14
N LEU A 24 -33.05 -14.80 1.59
CA LEU A 24 -34.48 -14.59 1.46
C LEU A 24 -35.17 -15.50 2.46
N ALA A 25 -36.09 -14.93 3.24
CA ALA A 25 -36.94 -15.72 4.13
C ALA A 25 -37.67 -16.79 3.30
N PRO A 26 -37.75 -18.05 3.77
CA PRO A 26 -38.54 -19.07 3.11
C PRO A 26 -39.99 -18.61 2.90
N PRO A 27 -40.68 -19.03 1.82
CA PRO A 27 -42.02 -18.55 1.48
C PRO A 27 -43.07 -18.70 2.60
N ASN A 28 -42.87 -19.62 3.53
CA ASN A 28 -43.79 -19.92 4.64
C ASN A 28 -43.40 -19.24 5.96
N GLU A 29 -42.36 -18.40 5.94
CA GLU A 29 -41.82 -17.72 7.13
C GLU A 29 -41.73 -16.20 6.97
N ALA A 30 -42.19 -15.67 5.83
CA ALA A 30 -42.15 -14.24 5.52
C ALA A 30 -42.99 -13.37 6.48
N ASP A 31 -44.04 -13.96 7.07
CA ASP A 31 -44.98 -13.28 7.98
C ASP A 31 -44.68 -13.53 9.47
N LYS A 32 -43.54 -14.14 9.79
CA LYS A 32 -43.15 -14.39 11.19
C LYS A 32 -42.41 -13.18 11.76
N ASP A 33 -42.72 -12.85 13.01
CA ASP A 33 -41.92 -11.89 13.78
C ASP A 33 -40.52 -12.49 14.04
N ILE A 34 -39.49 -11.83 13.52
CA ILE A 34 -38.08 -12.22 13.69
C ILE A 34 -37.45 -11.33 14.75
N LEU A 35 -37.03 -11.93 15.87
CA LEU A 35 -36.29 -11.20 16.92
C LEU A 35 -34.79 -11.09 16.60
N ALA A 36 -34.22 -12.13 16.00
CA ALA A 36 -32.81 -12.20 15.59
C ALA A 36 -32.65 -13.20 14.44
N LEU A 37 -31.63 -13.01 13.63
CA LEU A 37 -31.31 -13.87 12.50
C LEU A 37 -29.78 -14.03 12.37
N ASP A 38 -29.30 -15.26 12.50
CA ASP A 38 -27.91 -15.59 12.26
C ASP A 38 -27.74 -16.12 10.85
N ILE A 39 -27.06 -15.36 9.99
CA ILE A 39 -26.79 -15.73 8.60
C ILE A 39 -25.32 -16.18 8.51
N PRO A 40 -25.03 -17.48 8.36
CA PRO A 40 -23.66 -17.93 8.13
C PRO A 40 -23.19 -17.45 6.75
N LEU A 41 -22.05 -16.76 6.72
CA LEU A 41 -21.49 -16.22 5.49
C LEU A 41 -20.06 -16.72 5.31
N LEU A 42 -19.80 -17.34 4.15
CA LEU A 42 -18.46 -17.75 3.74
C LEU A 42 -18.04 -16.88 2.55
N TYR A 43 -17.02 -16.06 2.78
CA TYR A 43 -16.44 -15.21 1.74
C TYR A 43 -14.98 -15.61 1.49
N LEU A 44 -14.67 -15.93 0.24
CA LEU A 44 -13.31 -16.22 -0.18
C LEU A 44 -12.66 -14.91 -0.62
N LEU A 45 -11.62 -14.48 0.10
CA LEU A 45 -10.83 -13.32 -0.30
C LEU A 45 -10.10 -13.63 -1.62
N PRO A 46 -10.11 -12.70 -2.61
CA PRO A 46 -9.25 -12.78 -3.78
C PRO A 46 -7.79 -12.94 -3.37
N ARG A 47 -7.02 -13.74 -4.11
CA ARG A 47 -5.59 -13.95 -3.80
C ARG A 47 -4.76 -12.68 -4.00
N ASP A 48 -5.21 -11.83 -4.91
CA ASP A 48 -4.62 -10.55 -5.31
C ASP A 48 -5.30 -9.36 -4.61
N ILE A 49 -5.97 -9.60 -3.47
CA ILE A 49 -6.55 -8.50 -2.69
C ILE A 49 -5.44 -7.58 -2.18
N THR A 50 -5.56 -6.30 -2.49
CA THR A 50 -4.64 -5.28 -2.00
C THR A 50 -4.76 -5.20 -0.47
N PRO A 51 -3.66 -5.11 0.28
CA PRO A 51 -3.75 -4.87 1.72
C PRO A 51 -4.48 -3.55 2.00
N SER A 52 -5.11 -3.50 3.17
CA SER A 52 -5.61 -2.23 3.69
C SER A 52 -4.43 -1.32 3.98
N PHE A 53 -4.59 -0.03 3.68
CA PHE A 53 -3.49 0.92 3.70
C PHE A 53 -3.97 2.31 4.09
N PHE A 54 -3.08 3.09 4.69
CA PHE A 54 -3.19 4.54 4.75
C PHE A 54 -1.84 5.18 4.73
N THR A 55 -1.82 6.34 4.12
CA THR A 55 -0.66 7.20 4.10
C THR A 55 -1.07 8.57 4.61
N PRO A 56 -0.54 9.02 5.77
CA PRO A 56 -0.78 10.37 6.24
C PRO A 56 -0.19 11.41 5.29
N THR A 57 0.84 11.04 4.51
CA THR A 57 1.47 11.90 3.50
C THR A 57 0.48 12.36 2.44
N TRP A 58 -0.43 11.48 2.03
CA TRP A 58 -1.38 11.75 0.95
C TRP A 58 -2.84 11.86 1.40
N ASP A 59 -3.10 11.67 2.69
CA ASP A 59 -4.46 11.51 3.25
C ASP A 59 -5.30 10.50 2.44
N ALA A 60 -4.64 9.41 2.04
CA ALA A 60 -5.23 8.38 1.20
C ALA A 60 -5.33 7.08 2.01
N SER A 61 -6.48 6.40 1.91
CA SER A 61 -6.69 5.11 2.53
C SER A 61 -7.32 4.11 1.56
N LEU A 62 -7.06 2.83 1.84
CA LEU A 62 -7.73 1.69 1.23
C LEU A 62 -8.33 0.88 2.37
N VAL A 63 -9.66 0.90 2.45
CA VAL A 63 -10.43 0.27 3.53
C VAL A 63 -11.34 -0.81 2.93
N HIS A 64 -11.38 -1.96 3.58
CA HIS A 64 -12.29 -3.04 3.19
C HIS A 64 -13.45 -3.11 4.17
N MET A 65 -14.66 -3.24 3.64
CA MET A 65 -15.89 -3.29 4.41
C MET A 65 -16.79 -4.42 3.94
N LEU A 66 -17.40 -5.14 4.88
CA LEU A 66 -18.57 -5.96 4.64
C LEU A 66 -19.80 -5.09 4.92
N VAL A 67 -20.55 -4.78 3.86
CA VAL A 67 -21.80 -4.02 3.97
C VAL A 67 -22.97 -4.99 3.92
N VAL A 68 -23.81 -4.94 4.96
CA VAL A 68 -25.03 -5.73 5.09
C VAL A 68 -26.22 -4.81 4.90
N ASP A 69 -26.88 -4.96 3.76
CA ASP A 69 -28.14 -4.27 3.48
C ASP A 69 -29.31 -5.17 3.90
N PHE A 70 -30.15 -4.65 4.80
CA PHE A 70 -31.39 -5.28 5.21
C PHE A 70 -32.58 -4.50 4.64
N THR A 71 -33.51 -5.24 4.04
CA THR A 71 -34.82 -4.74 3.65
C THR A 71 -35.89 -5.67 4.21
N GLY A 72 -36.85 -5.11 4.95
CA GLY A 72 -37.95 -5.88 5.54
C GLY A 72 -39.16 -5.00 5.83
N GLY A 73 -40.29 -5.61 6.21
CA GLY A 73 -41.54 -4.89 6.51
C GLY A 73 -42.76 -5.57 5.90
N GLY A 74 -43.87 -5.59 6.62
CA GLY A 74 -45.08 -6.33 6.22
C GLY A 74 -45.92 -5.67 5.13
N LEU A 75 -45.67 -4.39 4.81
CA LEU A 75 -46.38 -3.63 3.77
C LEU A 75 -45.35 -2.84 2.93
N PRO A 76 -45.56 -2.69 1.60
CA PRO A 76 -44.68 -1.86 0.75
C PRO A 76 -44.57 -0.40 1.23
N SER A 77 -45.58 0.10 1.94
CA SER A 77 -45.61 1.45 2.52
C SER A 77 -44.84 1.58 3.84
N ALA A 78 -44.40 0.47 4.45
CA ALA A 78 -43.69 0.40 5.72
C ALA A 78 -42.37 -0.39 5.60
N GLU A 79 -41.77 -0.38 4.41
CA GLU A 79 -40.49 -1.04 4.15
C GLU A 79 -39.38 -0.37 4.97
N LEU A 80 -38.81 -1.11 5.91
CA LEU A 80 -37.61 -0.77 6.64
C LEU A 80 -36.39 -1.14 5.78
N ARG A 81 -35.53 -0.16 5.54
CA ARG A 81 -34.22 -0.36 4.93
C ARG A 81 -33.14 0.12 5.90
N CYS A 82 -32.18 -0.73 6.21
CA CYS A 82 -30.98 -0.31 6.92
C CYS A 82 -29.74 -0.94 6.28
N SER A 83 -28.61 -0.26 6.42
CA SER A 83 -27.32 -0.75 5.98
C SER A 83 -26.38 -0.69 7.17
N ILE A 84 -25.62 -1.75 7.39
CA ILE A 84 -24.65 -1.85 8.47
C ILE A 84 -23.31 -2.26 7.86
N SER A 85 -22.26 -1.52 8.18
CA SER A 85 -20.91 -1.74 7.68
C SER A 85 -20.01 -2.33 8.75
N PHE A 86 -19.23 -3.35 8.39
CA PHE A 86 -18.23 -3.97 9.24
C PHE A 86 -16.85 -3.85 8.59
N PHE A 87 -15.90 -3.20 9.26
CA PHE A 87 -14.54 -3.06 8.76
C PHE A 87 -13.78 -4.39 8.84
N ILE A 88 -13.03 -4.71 7.77
CA ILE A 88 -12.21 -5.93 7.69
C ILE A 88 -10.77 -5.51 7.43
N PRO A 89 -9.88 -5.54 8.44
CA PRO A 89 -8.47 -5.28 8.21
C PRO A 89 -7.86 -6.41 7.39
N ILE A 90 -7.24 -6.07 6.25
CA ILE A 90 -6.51 -7.01 5.41
C ILE A 90 -5.03 -6.66 5.44
N GLN A 91 -4.22 -7.59 5.96
CA GLN A 91 -2.76 -7.49 5.92
C GLN A 91 -2.21 -8.58 4.99
N SER A 92 -1.39 -8.17 4.03
CA SER A 92 -0.59 -9.09 3.25
C SER A 92 0.79 -9.24 3.90
N PHE A 93 1.24 -10.48 4.01
CA PHE A 93 2.62 -10.77 4.37
C PHE A 93 3.33 -11.17 3.08
N ASP A 94 4.20 -10.30 2.60
CA ASP A 94 5.13 -10.69 1.56
C ASP A 94 6.34 -11.34 2.23
N LEU A 95 6.52 -12.63 1.99
CA LEU A 95 7.81 -13.25 2.23
C LEU A 95 8.68 -12.78 1.08
N LEU A 96 9.38 -11.63 1.25
CA LEU A 96 10.36 -11.10 0.30
C LEU A 96 11.05 -12.31 -0.34
N PRO A 97 10.73 -12.63 -1.60
CA PRO A 97 10.93 -13.98 -2.04
C PRO A 97 12.41 -14.34 -1.90
N LEU A 98 12.72 -15.57 -1.48
CA LEU A 98 14.10 -16.08 -1.41
C LEU A 98 14.86 -15.96 -2.75
N TYR A 99 14.15 -15.60 -3.83
CA TYR A 99 14.69 -15.26 -5.12
C TYR A 99 15.67 -14.08 -5.04
N ARG A 100 16.87 -14.31 -5.59
CA ARG A 100 18.00 -13.38 -5.62
C ARG A 100 17.64 -11.97 -6.10
N GLN A 101 16.68 -11.83 -7.00
CA GLN A 101 16.30 -10.55 -7.64
C GLN A 101 15.96 -9.41 -6.66
N PHE A 102 15.45 -9.71 -5.45
CA PHE A 102 15.14 -8.70 -4.43
C PHE A 102 16.31 -8.38 -3.49
N ARG A 103 17.39 -9.15 -3.60
CA ARG A 103 18.66 -8.96 -2.89
C ARG A 103 19.81 -8.63 -3.84
N GLU A 104 19.53 -8.49 -5.12
CA GLU A 104 20.54 -8.15 -6.12
C GLU A 104 20.84 -6.65 -6.01
N PRO A 105 22.11 -6.28 -5.88
CA PRO A 105 22.47 -4.88 -5.81
C PRO A 105 22.16 -4.20 -7.14
N ALA A 106 21.50 -3.04 -7.07
CA ALA A 106 21.29 -2.20 -8.23
C ALA A 106 22.46 -1.22 -8.39
N HIS A 107 22.99 -1.13 -9.60
CA HIS A 107 24.07 -0.21 -9.95
C HIS A 107 23.61 0.71 -11.07
N GLU A 108 23.73 2.02 -10.85
CA GLU A 108 23.47 3.01 -11.88
C GLU A 108 24.65 3.95 -12.04
N THR A 109 24.86 4.44 -13.26
CA THR A 109 25.87 5.47 -13.54
C THR A 109 25.24 6.58 -14.34
N HIS A 110 25.24 7.77 -13.76
CA HIS A 110 24.70 8.97 -14.37
C HIS A 110 25.85 9.90 -14.74
N THR A 111 25.92 10.26 -16.02
CA THR A 111 26.90 11.24 -16.51
C THR A 111 26.23 12.60 -16.58
N SER A 112 26.94 13.65 -16.14
CA SER A 112 26.42 15.02 -16.23
C SER A 112 26.19 15.44 -17.69
N ARG A 113 25.32 16.42 -17.91
CA ARG A 113 24.97 16.90 -19.26
C ARG A 113 26.18 17.40 -20.06
N ASP A 114 27.11 18.06 -19.37
CA ASP A 114 28.40 18.52 -19.92
C ASP A 114 29.46 17.42 -20.05
N ARG A 115 29.12 16.19 -19.59
CA ARG A 115 29.94 14.98 -19.58
C ARG A 115 31.21 15.06 -18.72
N HIS A 116 31.38 16.12 -17.93
CA HIS A 116 32.59 16.31 -17.14
C HIS A 116 32.62 15.51 -15.84
N THR A 117 31.47 15.07 -15.35
CA THR A 117 31.34 14.33 -14.08
C THR A 117 30.49 13.08 -14.25
N GLU A 118 30.76 12.09 -13.43
CA GLU A 118 30.02 10.84 -13.33
C GLU A 118 29.63 10.61 -11.88
N ALA A 119 28.37 10.26 -11.64
CA ALA A 119 27.85 9.80 -10.37
C ALA A 119 27.47 8.32 -10.50
N LEU A 120 28.11 7.47 -9.70
CA LEU A 120 27.83 6.05 -9.60
C LEU A 120 27.02 5.80 -8.34
N PHE A 121 25.87 5.19 -8.49
CA PHE A 121 24.96 4.82 -7.41
C PHE A 121 24.96 3.31 -7.27
N THR A 122 25.04 2.84 -6.03
CA THR A 122 24.92 1.43 -5.69
C THR A 122 23.95 1.28 -4.54
N LEU A 123 22.89 0.53 -4.78
CA LEU A 123 21.93 0.08 -3.79
C LEU A 123 22.26 -1.36 -3.49
N PRO A 124 22.84 -1.70 -2.33
CA PRO A 124 23.23 -3.07 -1.99
C PRO A 124 22.03 -4.03 -1.96
N VAL A 125 20.85 -3.52 -1.61
CA VAL A 125 19.58 -4.25 -1.56
C VAL A 125 18.49 -3.36 -2.16
N THR A 126 17.67 -3.91 -3.04
CA THR A 126 16.60 -3.19 -3.75
C THR A 126 15.25 -3.23 -3.02
N CYS A 127 15.13 -4.07 -1.98
CA CYS A 127 13.93 -4.20 -1.18
C CYS A 127 14.29 -4.25 0.31
N ALA A 128 13.51 -3.55 1.13
CA ALA A 128 13.71 -3.47 2.57
C ALA A 128 12.33 -3.47 3.25
N GLY A 129 12.23 -4.13 4.40
CA GLY A 129 11.08 -3.99 5.28
C GLY A 129 11.06 -2.64 6.00
N PRO A 130 9.96 -2.27 6.67
CA PRO A 130 9.82 -0.99 7.36
C PRO A 130 10.87 -0.72 8.45
N GLN A 131 11.40 -1.76 9.08
CA GLN A 131 12.39 -1.68 10.15
C GLN A 131 13.80 -2.02 9.69
N ASP A 132 13.97 -2.35 8.40
CA ASP A 132 15.27 -2.69 7.86
C ASP A 132 16.09 -1.42 7.60
N GLN A 133 17.40 -1.53 7.79
CA GLN A 133 18.33 -0.46 7.49
C GLN A 133 18.55 -0.39 5.97
N PHE A 134 18.26 0.76 5.37
CA PHE A 134 18.56 1.06 3.99
C PHE A 134 19.94 1.72 3.88
N SER A 135 20.67 1.41 2.80
CA SER A 135 21.96 2.04 2.52
C SER A 135 22.12 2.34 1.03
N VAL A 136 22.69 3.50 0.72
CA VAL A 136 23.03 3.92 -0.63
C VAL A 136 24.50 4.28 -0.67
N ASP A 137 25.25 3.60 -1.52
CA ASP A 137 26.63 3.94 -1.82
C ASP A 137 26.66 4.85 -3.05
N LEU A 138 27.22 6.04 -2.88
CA LEU A 138 27.38 7.02 -3.94
C LEU A 138 28.87 7.29 -4.16
N LYS A 139 29.27 7.32 -5.42
CA LYS A 139 30.59 7.78 -5.83
C LYS A 139 30.48 8.84 -6.91
N VAL A 140 30.93 10.06 -6.63
CA VAL A 140 30.99 11.15 -7.61
C VAL A 140 32.43 11.35 -8.04
N ARG A 141 32.71 11.37 -9.34
CA ARG A 141 34.07 11.56 -9.88
C ARG A 141 34.10 12.42 -11.13
N ALA A 142 35.26 12.99 -11.43
CA ALA A 142 35.54 13.56 -12.73
C ALA A 142 35.51 12.44 -13.80
N ASN A 143 34.95 12.74 -14.98
CA ASN A 143 34.89 11.78 -16.07
C ASN A 143 36.31 11.42 -16.56
N PRO A 144 36.76 10.16 -16.41
CA PRO A 144 38.12 9.76 -16.75
C PRO A 144 38.42 9.86 -18.25
N MET A 145 37.40 9.81 -19.11
CA MET A 145 37.55 9.94 -20.56
C MET A 145 37.89 11.37 -21.01
N LEU A 146 37.71 12.36 -20.13
CA LEU A 146 37.94 13.79 -20.42
C LEU A 146 39.08 14.39 -19.59
N ASN A 147 39.99 13.59 -19.03
CA ASN A 147 41.07 14.00 -18.12
C ASN A 147 41.86 15.26 -18.48
N LYS A 148 42.06 15.55 -19.78
CA LYS A 148 42.79 16.76 -20.21
C LYS A 148 41.97 18.05 -20.09
N ARG A 149 40.64 17.95 -20.01
CA ARG A 149 39.68 19.07 -19.97
C ARG A 149 39.09 19.32 -18.58
N VAL A 150 39.17 18.35 -17.68
CA VAL A 150 38.50 18.38 -16.36
C VAL A 150 39.41 18.97 -15.27
N LYS A 151 40.03 20.12 -15.53
CA LYS A 151 40.86 20.82 -14.52
C LYS A 151 40.02 21.85 -13.77
N GLY A 152 40.10 21.85 -12.44
CA GLY A 152 39.47 22.88 -11.60
C GLY A 152 38.02 22.62 -11.21
N LEU A 153 37.49 21.41 -11.40
CA LEU A 153 36.19 21.06 -10.84
C LEU A 153 36.29 20.94 -9.31
N THR A 154 35.38 21.62 -8.60
CA THR A 154 35.22 21.48 -7.16
C THR A 154 33.86 20.87 -6.87
N LEU A 155 33.84 19.84 -6.04
CA LEU A 155 32.60 19.30 -5.50
C LEU A 155 32.18 20.20 -4.34
N LYS A 156 30.99 20.80 -4.42
CA LYS A 156 30.44 21.70 -3.41
C LYS A 156 29.53 21.01 -2.41
N SER A 157 28.67 20.12 -2.88
CA SER A 157 27.75 19.38 -2.02
C SER A 157 27.23 18.15 -2.75
N ILE A 158 26.82 17.17 -1.96
CA ILE A 158 26.06 16.00 -2.40
C ILE A 158 24.77 16.00 -1.60
N SER A 159 23.64 15.90 -2.30
CA SER A 159 22.33 15.73 -1.67
C SER A 159 21.63 14.48 -2.22
N VAL A 160 21.15 13.63 -1.33
CA VAL A 160 20.33 12.45 -1.64
C VAL A 160 18.98 12.61 -1.00
N LYS A 161 17.93 12.30 -1.76
CA LYS A 161 16.54 12.49 -1.35
C LYS A 161 15.79 11.17 -1.45
N LEU A 162 15.11 10.79 -0.38
CA LEU A 162 14.10 9.74 -0.41
C LEU A 162 12.76 10.39 -0.72
N LYS A 163 12.06 9.89 -1.74
CA LYS A 163 10.74 10.38 -2.12
C LYS A 163 9.74 9.24 -2.11
N GLU A 164 8.57 9.50 -1.55
CA GLU A 164 7.38 8.68 -1.75
C GLU A 164 6.73 9.10 -3.07
N VAL A 165 6.39 8.11 -3.89
CA VAL A 165 5.73 8.32 -5.18
C VAL A 165 4.35 7.70 -5.11
N LEU A 166 3.33 8.51 -5.38
CA LEU A 166 1.95 8.06 -5.53
C LEU A 166 1.56 8.15 -7.00
N GLU A 167 1.16 7.03 -7.58
CA GLU A 167 0.58 6.94 -8.91
C GLU A 167 -0.92 6.65 -8.79
N CYS A 168 -1.75 7.65 -9.09
CA CYS A 168 -3.21 7.49 -9.13
C CYS A 168 -3.71 7.49 -10.58
N PHE A 169 -4.81 6.79 -10.87
CA PHE A 169 -5.46 6.89 -12.18
C PHE A 169 -6.29 8.18 -12.26
N ASP A 170 -5.83 9.17 -13.01
CA ASP A 170 -6.60 10.39 -13.34
C ASP A 170 -6.62 10.60 -14.85
N GLY A 171 -7.82 10.71 -15.45
CA GLY A 171 -7.99 11.19 -16.83
C GLY A 171 -7.22 10.47 -17.96
N GLY A 172 -6.80 9.23 -17.78
CA GLY A 172 -6.08 8.46 -18.82
C GLY A 172 -4.55 8.55 -18.78
N LEU A 173 -3.98 9.15 -17.73
CA LEU A 173 -2.56 9.05 -17.39
C LEU A 173 -2.42 8.74 -15.88
N PRO A 174 -1.33 8.09 -15.43
CA PRO A 174 -1.05 8.06 -14.00
C PRO A 174 -0.73 9.49 -13.53
N ALA A 175 -1.53 10.03 -12.61
CA ALA A 175 -1.18 11.22 -11.87
C ALA A 175 0.00 10.87 -10.96
N HIS A 176 1.20 11.12 -11.46
CA HIS A 176 2.45 10.95 -10.73
C HIS A 176 2.63 12.12 -9.77
N LYS A 177 2.54 11.85 -8.47
CA LYS A 177 2.85 12.83 -7.42
C LYS A 177 4.02 12.32 -6.59
N GLU A 178 4.92 13.22 -6.24
CA GLU A 178 6.08 12.91 -5.40
C GLU A 178 6.06 13.78 -4.14
N VAL A 179 6.35 13.17 -2.99
CA VAL A 179 6.63 13.88 -1.73
C VAL A 179 8.00 13.45 -1.22
N GLU A 180 8.80 14.42 -0.83
CA GLU A 180 10.10 14.18 -0.21
C GLU A 180 9.90 13.73 1.24
N LEU A 181 10.32 12.49 1.54
CA LEU A 181 10.29 11.95 2.89
C LEU A 181 11.50 12.38 3.70
N LEU A 182 12.67 12.44 3.03
CA LEU A 182 13.93 12.71 3.71
C LEU A 182 14.98 13.25 2.74
N THR A 183 15.79 14.22 3.20
CA THR A 183 16.97 14.70 2.49
C THR A 183 18.23 14.55 3.35
N PHE A 184 19.27 13.94 2.77
CA PHE A 184 20.63 13.95 3.29
C PHE A 184 21.48 14.87 2.41
N SER A 185 22.07 15.89 3.01
CA SER A 185 23.00 16.77 2.30
C SER A 185 24.32 16.84 3.06
N LYS A 186 25.42 16.75 2.33
CA LYS A 186 26.77 16.91 2.85
C LYS A 186 27.55 17.85 1.94
N ASP A 187 28.13 18.87 2.55
CA ASP A 187 28.94 19.85 1.84
C ASP A 187 30.37 19.36 1.69
N TYR A 188 30.98 19.74 0.57
CA TYR A 188 32.36 19.48 0.21
C TYR A 188 33.00 20.79 -0.22
N ASP A 189 34.30 20.89 0.01
CA ASP A 189 35.13 21.92 -0.61
C ASP A 189 36.43 21.27 -1.05
N LYS A 190 36.30 20.31 -1.97
CA LYS A 190 37.43 19.51 -2.46
C LYS A 190 37.43 19.48 -3.98
N LEU A 191 38.64 19.49 -4.54
CA LEU A 191 38.85 19.28 -5.97
C LEU A 191 38.35 17.88 -6.35
N LEU A 192 37.49 17.81 -7.36
CA LEU A 192 36.96 16.55 -7.87
C LEU A 192 37.97 15.93 -8.85
N THR A 193 38.56 14.81 -8.45
CA THR A 193 39.50 14.04 -9.27
C THR A 193 38.81 12.84 -9.92
N THR A 194 39.53 12.09 -10.76
CA THR A 194 39.05 10.83 -11.34
C THR A 194 38.89 9.70 -10.33
N GLU A 195 39.60 9.76 -9.20
CA GLU A 195 39.42 8.82 -8.09
C GLU A 195 38.05 9.02 -7.44
N GLY A 196 37.58 10.27 -7.41
CA GLY A 196 36.27 10.67 -6.93
C GLY A 196 36.15 10.76 -5.41
N VAL A 197 34.94 11.12 -4.98
CA VAL A 197 34.50 11.14 -3.59
C VAL A 197 33.45 10.05 -3.43
N SER A 198 33.62 9.19 -2.43
CA SER A 198 32.68 8.10 -2.14
C SER A 198 32.02 8.35 -0.79
N GLU A 199 30.72 8.10 -0.72
CA GLU A 199 29.91 8.27 0.48
C GLU A 199 28.93 7.12 0.59
N THR A 200 28.76 6.63 1.81
CA THR A 200 27.72 5.66 2.15
C THR A 200 26.72 6.36 3.04
N LEU A 201 25.47 6.43 2.58
CA LEU A 201 24.36 6.99 3.33
C LEU A 201 23.53 5.84 3.85
N SER A 202 23.23 5.82 5.15
CA SER A 202 22.40 4.79 5.73
C SER A 202 21.33 5.37 6.63
N PHE A 203 20.12 4.83 6.53
CA PHE A 203 18.94 5.29 7.23
C PHE A 203 17.94 4.17 7.42
N VAL A 204 17.07 4.30 8.42
CA VAL A 204 15.89 3.45 8.59
C VAL A 204 14.71 4.15 7.92
N PHE A 205 13.79 3.40 7.34
CA PHE A 205 12.62 3.98 6.72
C PHE A 205 11.82 4.79 7.77
N PRO A 206 11.49 6.06 7.49
CA PRO A 206 11.02 6.99 8.52
C PRO A 206 9.55 6.79 8.93
N SER A 207 8.87 5.71 8.54
CA SER A 207 7.50 5.43 8.96
C SER A 207 7.29 4.02 9.51
N GLU A 208 6.65 3.98 10.68
CA GLU A 208 6.02 2.78 11.19
C GLU A 208 4.68 2.61 10.47
N ASN A 209 4.57 1.59 9.62
CA ASN A 209 3.30 1.26 8.98
C ASN A 209 2.50 0.32 9.89
N ASP A 210 2.12 0.79 11.09
CA ASP A 210 1.34 0.02 12.06
C ASP A 210 -0.16 0.33 11.93
N TRP A 211 -0.72 -0.03 10.78
CA TRP A 211 -2.14 0.18 10.43
C TRP A 211 -3.11 -0.57 11.37
N LEU A 212 -2.64 -1.54 12.15
CA LEU A 212 -3.48 -2.19 13.16
C LEU A 212 -3.92 -1.22 14.27
N ALA A 213 -3.18 -0.13 14.49
CA ALA A 213 -3.55 0.90 15.46
C ALA A 213 -4.87 1.62 15.10
N LEU A 214 -5.22 1.71 13.82
CA LEU A 214 -6.47 2.35 13.37
C LEU A 214 -7.72 1.49 13.55
N TYR A 215 -7.51 0.21 13.85
CA TYR A 215 -8.57 -0.72 14.27
C TYR A 215 -8.44 -1.10 15.74
N ASP A 216 -7.56 -0.44 16.49
CA ASP A 216 -7.63 -0.51 17.94
C ASP A 216 -8.97 0.07 18.38
N SER A 217 -9.62 -0.64 19.29
CA SER A 217 -10.99 -0.42 19.78
C SER A 217 -11.27 1.00 20.32
N SER A 218 -10.23 1.82 20.47
CA SER A 218 -10.31 3.24 20.83
C SER A 218 -10.74 4.18 19.70
N TYR A 219 -10.58 3.81 18.42
CA TYR A 219 -10.93 4.69 17.30
C TYR A 219 -12.41 4.51 16.94
N ARG A 220 -13.25 5.44 17.42
CA ARG A 220 -14.70 5.42 17.18
C ARG A 220 -15.02 6.26 15.94
N PHE A 221 -15.49 5.62 14.88
CA PHE A 221 -16.32 6.31 13.89
C PHE A 221 -17.64 6.67 14.58
N GLU A 222 -18.00 7.95 14.59
CA GLU A 222 -19.34 8.36 14.99
C GLU A 222 -20.33 7.94 13.91
N GLU A 223 -21.03 6.83 14.12
CA GLU A 223 -22.22 6.46 13.35
C GLU A 223 -23.45 6.41 14.24
N GLY A 224 -24.56 6.86 13.66
CA GLY A 224 -25.89 6.84 14.26
C GLY A 224 -26.27 5.47 14.78
N THR A 225 -26.58 5.45 16.07
CA THR A 225 -27.15 4.39 16.90
C THR A 225 -27.72 3.14 16.20
N VAL A 226 -26.95 2.05 16.26
CA VAL A 226 -27.46 0.71 16.62
C VAL A 226 -26.72 0.29 17.88
N ALA A 227 -27.45 0.00 18.96
CA ALA A 227 -26.90 -0.08 20.30
C ALA A 227 -25.98 -1.28 20.59
N ASN A 228 -25.96 -2.31 19.72
CA ASN A 228 -24.97 -3.40 19.72
C ASN A 228 -25.11 -4.21 18.42
N ALA A 229 -24.27 -3.95 17.43
CA ALA A 229 -24.05 -4.87 16.31
C ALA A 229 -22.69 -5.54 16.52
N SER A 230 -22.65 -6.86 16.64
CA SER A 230 -21.40 -7.62 16.80
C SER A 230 -21.32 -8.72 15.75
N ALA A 231 -20.23 -8.73 14.97
CA ALA A 231 -19.86 -9.84 14.12
C ALA A 231 -18.75 -10.65 14.81
N THR A 232 -18.94 -11.95 14.98
CA THR A 232 -17.89 -12.86 15.48
C THR A 232 -17.36 -13.69 14.33
N PHE A 233 -16.08 -13.50 14.00
CA PHE A 233 -15.41 -14.29 12.97
C PHE A 233 -14.85 -15.58 13.61
N ILE A 234 -15.49 -16.71 13.34
CA ILE A 234 -14.99 -18.01 13.80
C ILE A 234 -13.88 -18.46 12.86
N ARG A 235 -12.64 -18.49 13.36
CA ARG A 235 -11.49 -19.03 12.64
C ARG A 235 -11.48 -20.55 12.81
N ASP A 236 -12.16 -21.27 11.93
CA ASP A 236 -12.13 -22.75 11.95
C ASP A 236 -10.84 -23.28 11.28
N GLU A 237 -9.89 -23.72 12.10
CA GLU A 237 -8.61 -24.29 11.67
C GLU A 237 -8.80 -25.52 10.75
N LYS A 238 -9.90 -26.26 10.88
CA LYS A 238 -10.16 -27.46 10.08
C LYS A 238 -10.55 -27.11 8.64
N LEU A 239 -11.27 -26.01 8.46
CA LEU A 239 -11.63 -25.47 7.14
C LEU A 239 -10.39 -24.93 6.42
N TYR A 240 -9.48 -24.25 7.15
CA TYR A 240 -8.22 -23.75 6.61
C TYR A 240 -7.31 -24.88 6.08
N GLN A 241 -7.19 -25.99 6.83
CA GLN A 241 -6.38 -27.15 6.41
C GLN A 241 -6.96 -27.90 5.20
N ALA A 242 -8.28 -27.90 5.02
CA ALA A 242 -8.93 -28.54 3.87
C ALA A 242 -8.60 -27.79 2.56
N TYR A 243 -8.52 -26.46 2.57
CA TYR A 243 -8.24 -25.66 1.37
C TYR A 243 -6.75 -25.59 1.01
N CYS A 244 -5.84 -25.61 1.99
CA CYS A 244 -4.40 -25.67 1.72
C CYS A 244 -3.95 -27.00 1.09
N ARG A 245 -4.71 -28.10 1.27
CA ARG A 245 -4.42 -29.39 0.63
C ARG A 245 -4.81 -29.48 -0.84
N HIS A 246 -5.67 -28.59 -1.34
CA HIS A 246 -6.09 -28.56 -2.76
C HIS A 246 -5.28 -27.60 -3.63
N SER A 247 -4.30 -26.90 -3.06
CA SER A 247 -3.41 -25.98 -3.78
C SER A 247 -1.99 -26.52 -4.00
N ALA A 248 -1.76 -27.81 -3.71
CA ALA A 248 -0.48 -28.51 -3.87
C ALA A 248 -0.48 -29.55 -5.02
N HIS A 249 -1.30 -29.34 -6.06
CA HIS A 249 -1.23 -30.08 -7.33
C HIS A 249 -1.21 -29.12 -8.51
#